data_AF-A0A926NH93-F1
#
_entry.id   AF-A0A926NH93-F1
#
_cell.length_a   1.000
_cell.length_b   1.000
_cell.length_c   1.000
_cell.angle_alpha   90.00
_cell.angle_beta   90.00
_cell.angle_gamma   90.00
#
_symmetry.space_group_name_H-M   'P 1'
#
loop_
_entity.id
_entity.type
_entity.pdbx_description
1 polymer ?
#
loop_
_entity_poly.entity_id
_entity_poly.type
_entity_poly.pdbx_seq_one_letter_code
_entity_poly.pdbx_strand_id
1 'polypeptide(L)' 'MRHVTASIYISFGFLFYYLSFTDGFIGPDNMEWIILLFIFVGIFYLFIDLRKFIKKSQ' A
#
# COMPACT_ATOMS: atom_id res chain seq x y z
N MET A 1 13.35 1.52 -9.06
CA MET A 1 13.05 1.88 -7.65
C MET A 1 11.54 1.97 -7.35
N ARG A 2 10.70 2.54 -8.23
CA ARG A 2 9.27 2.79 -7.94
C ARG A 2 8.43 1.53 -7.67
N HIS A 3 8.71 0.41 -8.33
CA HIS A 3 8.09 -0.87 -8.00
C HIS A 3 8.37 -1.29 -6.54
N VAL A 4 9.62 -1.14 -6.09
CA VAL A 4 10.01 -1.45 -4.71
C VAL A 4 9.26 -0.57 -3.73
N THR A 5 9.12 0.73 -4.04
CA THR A 5 8.31 1.66 -3.25
C THR A 5 6.84 1.23 -3.18
N ALA A 6 6.23 0.84 -4.31
CA ALA A 6 4.85 0.36 -4.33
C ALA A 6 4.69 -0.91 -3.46
N SER A 7 5.61 -1.87 -3.60
CA SER A 7 5.62 -3.09 -2.78
C SER A 7 5.72 -2.79 -1.29
N ILE A 8 6.57 -1.83 -0.90
CA ILE A 8 6.70 -1.40 0.50
C ILE A 8 5.37 -0.87 1.04
N TYR A 9 4.73 0.07 0.33
CA TYR A 9 3.46 0.65 0.79
C TYR A 9 2.33 -0.39 0.89
N ILE A 10 2.24 -1.30 -0.08
CA ILE A 10 1.25 -2.39 -0.04
C ILE A 10 1.52 -3.35 1.11
N SER A 11 2.78 -3.76 1.30
CA SER A 11 3.17 -4.66 2.40
C SER A 11 2.86 -4.05 3.77
N PHE A 12 3.14 -2.77 3.98
CA PHE A 12 2.77 -2.08 5.22
C PHE A 12 1.25 -1.97 5.41
N GLY A 13 0.50 -1.67 4.35
CA GLY A 13 -0.96 -1.66 4.41
C GLY A 13 -1.54 -3.01 4.84
N PHE A 14 -1.04 -4.10 4.25
CA PHE A 14 -1.45 -5.46 4.64
C PHE A 14 -0.98 -5.85 6.04
N LEU A 15 0.22 -5.44 6.45
CA LEU A 15 0.74 -5.67 7.80
C LEU A 15 -0.16 -5.01 8.84
N PHE A 16 -0.53 -3.75 8.61
CA PHE A 16 -1.42 -3.01 9.49
C PHE A 16 -2.83 -3.59 9.53
N TYR A 17 -3.34 -4.04 8.38
CA TYR A 17 -4.61 -4.78 8.30
C TYR A 17 -4.55 -6.07 9.10
N TYR A 18 -3.50 -6.87 8.94
CA TYR A 18 -3.33 -8.11 9.71
C TYR A 18 -3.28 -7.82 11.22
N LEU A 19 -2.52 -6.80 11.62
CA LEU A 19 -2.42 -6.39 13.02
C LEU A 19 -3.77 -5.92 13.57
N SER A 20 -4.58 -5.19 12.79
CA SER A 20 -5.89 -4.73 13.26
C SER A 20 -6.89 -5.86 13.52
N PHE A 21 -6.70 -7.03 12.89
CA PHE A 21 -7.51 -8.23 13.14
C PHE A 21 -7.02 -9.06 14.33
N THR A 22 -5.81 -8.81 14.82
CA THR A 22 -5.31 -9.49 16.02
C THR A 22 -5.78 -8.72 17.26
N ASP A 23 -6.57 -9.38 18.13
CA ASP A 23 -7.19 -8.83 19.35
C ASP A 23 -6.21 -8.13 20.33
N GLY A 24 -4.90 -8.23 20.12
CA GLY A 24 -3.86 -7.59 20.93
C GLY A 24 -3.33 -6.25 20.41
N PHE A 25 -3.74 -5.79 19.22
CA PHE A 25 -3.23 -4.54 18.64
C PHE A 25 -4.17 -3.36 18.92
N ILE A 26 -3.83 -2.55 19.92
CA ILE A 26 -4.47 -1.26 20.15
C ILE A 26 -3.82 -0.25 19.21
N GLY A 27 -4.34 -0.19 17.98
CA GLY A 27 -4.01 0.87 17.02
C GLY A 27 -4.68 2.20 17.42
N PRO A 28 -4.19 3.35 16.91
CA PRO A 28 -4.90 4.62 17.04
C PRO A 28 -6.29 4.54 16.39
N ASP A 29 -7.24 5.36 16.84
CA ASP A 29 -8.64 5.37 16.36
C ASP A 29 -8.78 5.45 14.83
N ASN A 30 -7.77 6.01 14.16
CA ASN A 30 -7.72 6.19 12.71
C ASN A 30 -6.97 5.06 11.98
N MET A 31 -6.77 3.89 12.59
CA MET A 31 -5.96 2.81 12.01
C MET A 31 -6.51 2.34 10.65
N GLU A 32 -7.83 2.23 10.51
CA GLU A 32 -8.48 1.89 9.23
C GLU A 32 -8.14 2.89 8.12
N TRP A 33 -8.13 4.19 8.45
CA TRP A 33 -7.74 5.25 7.52
C TRP A 33 -6.27 5.16 7.12
N ILE A 34 -5.39 4.83 8.07
CA ILE A 34 -3.96 4.65 7.81
C ILE A 34 -3.75 3.46 6.85
N ILE A 35 -4.42 2.33 7.10
CA ILE A 35 -4.37 1.15 6.23
C ILE A 35 -4.81 1.51 4.81
N LEU A 36 -5.96 2.17 4.68
CA LEU A 36 -6.48 2.61 3.38
C LEU A 36 -5.50 3.52 2.65
N LEU A 37 -4.87 4.47 3.35
CA LEU A 37 -3.92 5.41 2.76
C LEU A 37 -2.67 4.70 2.24
N PHE A 38 -2.14 3.73 2.99
CA PHE A 38 -1.00 2.92 2.57
C PHE A 38 -1.32 2.07 1.33
N ILE A 39 -2.46 1.39 1.32
CA ILE A 39 -2.89 0.60 0.15
C ILE A 39 -3.12 1.50 -1.06
N PHE A 40 -3.79 2.64 -0.88
CA PHE A 40 -4.08 3.59 -1.95
C PHE A 40 -2.81 4.16 -2.58
N VAL A 41 -1.84 4.59 -1.77
CA VAL A 41 -0.54 5.08 -2.25
C VAL A 41 0.21 3.96 -2.98
N GLY A 42 0.21 2.74 -2.43
CA GLY A 42 0.83 1.59 -3.08
C GLY A 42 0.25 1.29 -4.47
N ILE A 43 -1.08 1.27 -4.58
CA ILE A 43 -1.80 1.09 -5.84
C ILE A 43 -1.50 2.24 -6.81
N PHE A 44 -1.48 3.49 -6.35
CA PHE A 44 -1.18 4.65 -7.17
C PHE A 44 0.22 4.57 -7.79
N TYR A 45 1.23 4.18 -7.00
CA TYR A 45 2.58 3.95 -7.50
C TYR A 45 2.63 2.79 -8.52
N LEU A 46 1.89 1.71 -8.28
CA LEU A 46 1.73 0.62 -9.25
C LEU A 46 1.13 1.11 -10.57
N PHE A 47 0.07 1.92 -10.53
CA PHE A 47 -0.56 2.46 -11.73
C PHE A 47 0.36 3.37 -12.53
N ILE A 48 1.10 4.26 -11.86
CA ILE A 48 2.10 5.12 -12.51
C ILE A 48 3.16 4.27 -13.21
N ASP A 49 3.61 3.21 -12.55
CA ASP A 49 4.66 2.38 -13.10
C ASP A 49 4.16 1.52 -14.27
N LEU A 50 2.98 0.91 -14.13
CA LEU A 50 2.31 0.17 -15.20
C LEU A 50 2.09 1.05 -16.44
N ARG A 51 1.65 2.30 -16.25
CA ARG A 51 1.45 3.24 -17.36
C ARG A 51 2.76 3.58 -18.06
N LYS A 52 3.86 3.71 -17.31
CA LYS A 52 5.20 3.90 -17.89
C LYS A 52 5.68 2.66 -18.65
N PHE A 53 5.41 1.47 -18.12
CA PHE A 53 5.77 0.21 -18.76
C PHE A 53 5.04 0.04 -20.09
N ILE A 54 3.73 0.27 -20.11
CA ILE A 54 2.91 0.22 -21.34
C ILE A 54 3.39 1.26 -22.36
N LYS A 55 3.67 2.50 -21.93
CA LYS A 55 4.17 3.56 -22.83
C LYS A 55 5.57 3.28 -23.40
N LYS A 56 6.39 2.48 -22.73
CA LYS A 56 7.71 2.08 -23.20
C LYS A 56 7.65 0.87 -24.15
N SER A 57 6.53 0.15 -24.15
CA SER A 57 6.30 -1.02 -25.01
C SER A 57 5.67 -0.68 -26.36
N GLN A 58 5.25 0.57 -26.59
CA GLN A 58 4.88 1.12 -27.89
C GLN A 58 6.03 1.96 -28.45
#